data_AF-A0A165S7K3-F1
#
_entry.id   AF-A0A165S7K3-F1
#
_cell.length_a   1.000
_cell.length_b   1.000
_cell.length_c   1.000
_cell.angle_alpha   90.00
_cell.angle_beta   90.00
_cell.angle_gamma   90.00
#
_symmetry.space_group_name_H-M   'P 1'
#
loop_
_entity.id
_entity.type
_entity.pdbx_description
1 polymer ?
#
loop_
_entity_poly.entity_id
_entity_poly.type
_entity_poly.pdbx_seq_one_letter_code
_entity_poly.pdbx_strand_id
1 'polypeptide(L)'
;MDDLDKPGNTFLTADGWHETSVRIPVPKEGVQYASEADAPTYEVNEVFIRKLTEVIRCAAQATDAFRNNWLSFRFYWRRSKRNIRLFSDIPNTDAMIEEDARIRALPRNPQDDPSVEYAVAPLMFWSDSTHLANFGGAHLWPIYLYFGWLSKYTRAIPSAFAAHHLAYIPSLPQAFQDWYQKEHGMSATADVLRFCGKEIMHAIWLLLLDDDFMKAYHEGMLVQCGDGILRRIFPRLFTYSADYPERVLLACLRFLGRCPCPRCYITKNDIFGMGSTADNQLRQNIRVDGQRLHSIIARIRSWVFKKGYNLASKLISRLLDPISILPRRSAFSTRFADTGFNFYSMFVPDVLHEFELGVWKAIFIHLLRILYAEGKDRIQIMNQRFRMVPTFGRNTIRRFSRNVSGLKQMAGRDFEDILQVI
;
A
#
# COMPACT_ATOMS: atom_id res chain seq x y z
N MET A 1 4.87 -18.41 -35.26
CA MET A 1 5.94 -18.25 -34.25
C MET A 1 5.34 -17.46 -33.09
N ASP A 2 4.09 -17.81 -32.72
CA ASP A 2 3.15 -16.90 -32.04
C ASP A 2 2.68 -17.49 -30.69
N ASP A 3 3.30 -18.60 -30.27
CA ASP A 3 2.98 -19.32 -29.03
C ASP A 3 4.05 -19.12 -27.92
N LEU A 4 5.02 -18.22 -28.12
CA LEU A 4 6.08 -17.94 -27.14
C LEU A 4 5.81 -16.75 -26.22
N ASP A 5 4.73 -15.99 -26.46
CA ASP A 5 4.40 -14.76 -25.70
C ASP A 5 3.29 -14.94 -24.65
N LYS A 6 2.71 -16.13 -24.52
CA LYS A 6 1.85 -16.43 -23.36
C LYS A 6 2.75 -16.82 -22.19
N PRO A 7 2.49 -16.36 -20.95
CA PRO A 7 3.20 -16.82 -19.75
C PRO A 7 2.84 -18.28 -19.43
N GLY A 8 3.26 -19.21 -20.29
CA GLY A 8 3.02 -20.64 -20.18
C GLY A 8 3.93 -21.24 -19.11
N ASN A 9 3.61 -20.95 -17.84
CA ASN A 9 3.95 -21.66 -16.60
C ASN A 9 4.14 -20.73 -15.37
N THR A 10 4.01 -19.41 -15.51
CA THR A 10 4.28 -18.49 -14.37
C THR A 10 3.05 -18.29 -13.46
N PHE A 11 1.83 -18.31 -14.02
CA PHE A 11 0.58 -18.10 -13.28
C PHE A 11 -0.31 -19.33 -13.35
N LEU A 12 0.13 -20.41 -12.72
CA LEU A 12 -0.61 -21.67 -12.71
C LEU A 12 -1.81 -21.58 -11.76
N THR A 13 -2.96 -22.08 -12.22
CA THR A 13 -4.16 -22.23 -11.37
C THR A 13 -3.89 -23.14 -10.16
N ALA A 14 -2.98 -24.11 -10.29
CA ALA A 14 -2.54 -24.96 -9.18
C ALA A 14 -1.89 -24.17 -8.02
N ASP A 15 -1.30 -23.01 -8.31
CA ASP A 15 -0.70 -22.11 -7.32
C ASP A 15 -1.71 -21.06 -6.78
N GLY A 16 -2.98 -21.18 -7.18
CA GLY A 16 -4.09 -20.30 -6.80
C GLY A 16 -4.19 -19.03 -7.65
N TRP A 17 -3.56 -18.99 -8.83
CA TRP A 17 -3.69 -17.86 -9.76
C TRP A 17 -4.93 -17.98 -10.64
N HIS A 18 -5.64 -16.85 -10.78
CA HIS A 18 -6.78 -16.71 -11.67
C HIS A 18 -6.52 -15.56 -12.63
N GLU A 19 -6.65 -15.85 -13.92
CA GLU A 19 -6.71 -14.84 -14.98
C GLU A 19 -8.15 -14.33 -15.08
N THR A 20 -8.31 -13.01 -15.12
CA THR A 20 -9.61 -12.33 -15.18
C THR A 20 -9.48 -11.00 -15.91
N SER A 21 -10.57 -10.23 -15.95
CA SER A 21 -10.62 -8.87 -16.49
C SER A 21 -11.25 -7.89 -15.50
N VAL A 22 -10.96 -6.61 -15.67
CA VAL A 22 -11.65 -5.52 -14.96
C VAL A 22 -12.30 -4.56 -15.93
N ARG A 23 -13.48 -4.06 -15.58
CA ARG A 23 -14.19 -3.03 -16.35
C ARG A 23 -14.14 -1.69 -15.63
N ILE A 24 -13.77 -0.66 -16.37
CA ILE A 24 -13.72 0.72 -15.86
C ILE A 24 -14.67 1.62 -16.64
N PRO A 25 -15.49 2.46 -15.98
CA PRO A 25 -16.38 3.40 -16.66
C PRO A 25 -15.58 4.56 -17.26
N VAL A 26 -15.87 4.90 -18.52
CA VAL A 26 -15.12 5.91 -19.27
C VAL A 26 -15.95 7.18 -19.44
N PRO A 27 -15.50 8.32 -18.91
CA PRO A 27 -16.20 9.59 -19.07
C PRO A 27 -15.90 10.23 -20.43
N LYS A 28 -16.87 10.99 -20.95
CA LYS A 28 -16.68 11.85 -22.12
C LYS A 28 -17.25 13.25 -21.84
N GLU A 29 -16.43 14.26 -22.06
CA GLU A 29 -16.84 15.66 -21.93
C GLU A 29 -17.98 15.99 -22.92
N GLY A 30 -18.97 16.73 -22.45
CA GLY A 30 -20.13 17.14 -23.24
C GLY A 30 -21.18 16.05 -23.46
N VAL A 31 -20.93 14.80 -23.06
CA VAL A 31 -21.89 13.70 -23.19
C VAL A 31 -22.54 13.40 -21.85
N GLN A 32 -23.86 13.20 -21.88
CA GLN A 32 -24.66 12.91 -20.70
C GLN A 32 -25.15 11.47 -20.76
N TYR A 33 -24.91 10.71 -19.70
CA TYR A 33 -25.46 9.38 -19.50
C TYR A 33 -26.57 9.41 -18.44
N ALA A 34 -27.55 8.50 -18.51
CA ALA A 34 -28.60 8.42 -17.49
C ALA A 34 -28.02 8.09 -16.10
N SER A 35 -27.01 7.23 -16.09
CA SER A 35 -26.18 6.90 -14.94
C SER A 35 -24.73 6.65 -15.34
N GLU A 36 -23.87 6.55 -14.33
CA GLU A 36 -22.48 6.15 -14.54
C GLU A 36 -22.37 4.71 -15.06
N ALA A 37 -23.33 3.84 -14.72
CA ALA A 37 -23.37 2.46 -15.22
C ALA A 37 -23.76 2.38 -16.70
N ASP A 38 -24.41 3.42 -17.23
CA ASP A 38 -24.78 3.52 -18.65
C ASP A 38 -23.64 4.14 -19.50
N ALA A 39 -22.56 4.61 -18.87
CA ALA A 39 -21.39 5.08 -19.59
C ALA A 39 -20.64 3.89 -20.20
N PRO A 40 -20.03 4.04 -21.40
CA PRO A 40 -19.20 3.00 -21.98
C PRO A 40 -18.10 2.57 -21.01
N THR A 41 -17.92 1.25 -20.90
CA THR A 41 -16.88 0.66 -20.07
C THR A 41 -15.76 0.12 -20.93
N TYR A 42 -14.52 0.38 -20.53
CA TYR A 42 -13.36 -0.27 -21.12
C TYR A 42 -13.00 -1.52 -20.31
N GLU A 43 -12.81 -2.64 -20.99
CA GLU A 43 -12.40 -3.91 -20.38
C GLU A 43 -10.88 -4.07 -20.48
N VAL A 44 -10.23 -4.24 -19.34
CA VAL A 44 -8.80 -4.53 -19.23
C VAL A 44 -8.66 -6.01 -18.95
N ASN A 45 -8.14 -6.76 -19.92
CA ASN A 45 -7.89 -8.20 -19.83
C ASN A 45 -6.54 -8.50 -19.17
N GLU A 46 -6.21 -9.79 -19.07
CA GLU A 46 -4.91 -10.29 -18.57
C GLU A 46 -4.58 -9.82 -17.14
N VAL A 47 -5.62 -9.74 -16.30
CA VAL A 47 -5.47 -9.43 -14.88
C VAL A 47 -5.27 -10.73 -14.12
N PHE A 48 -4.08 -10.91 -13.52
CA PHE A 48 -3.77 -12.09 -12.71
C PHE A 48 -3.94 -11.77 -11.23
N ILE A 49 -4.78 -12.54 -10.54
CA ILE A 49 -5.06 -12.38 -9.11
C ILE A 49 -5.04 -13.71 -8.35
N ARG A 50 -4.85 -13.64 -7.04
CA ARG A 50 -5.10 -14.73 -6.09
C ARG A 50 -6.13 -14.28 -5.07
N LYS A 51 -7.11 -15.13 -4.78
CA LYS A 51 -8.15 -14.81 -3.79
C LYS A 51 -7.52 -14.63 -2.41
N LEU A 52 -7.87 -13.52 -1.73
CA LEU A 52 -7.34 -13.24 -0.39
C LEU A 52 -7.66 -14.36 0.59
N THR A 53 -8.88 -14.90 0.56
CA THR A 53 -9.33 -15.99 1.44
C THR A 53 -8.51 -17.26 1.25
N GLU A 54 -8.16 -17.61 0.01
CA GLU A 54 -7.29 -18.76 -0.28
C GLU A 54 -5.87 -18.53 0.23
N VAL A 55 -5.31 -17.35 0.00
CA VAL A 55 -3.96 -17.00 0.50
C VAL A 55 -3.90 -17.04 2.03
N ILE A 56 -4.92 -16.49 2.71
CA ILE A 56 -5.06 -16.54 4.17
C ILE A 56 -5.15 -17.99 4.65
N ARG A 57 -5.99 -18.82 4.00
CA ARG A 57 -6.16 -20.23 4.34
C ARG A 57 -4.85 -21.00 4.20
N CYS A 58 -4.17 -20.86 3.08
CA CYS A 58 -2.89 -21.51 2.81
C CYS A 58 -1.83 -21.12 3.85
N ALA A 59 -1.72 -19.83 4.19
CA ALA A 59 -0.78 -19.36 5.21
C ALA A 59 -1.11 -19.89 6.61
N ALA A 60 -2.39 -20.03 6.94
CA ALA A 60 -2.83 -20.60 8.22
C ALA A 60 -2.65 -22.12 8.31
N GLN A 61 -2.72 -22.82 7.17
CA GLN A 61 -2.53 -24.27 7.04
C GLN A 61 -1.06 -24.69 6.91
N ALA A 62 -0.15 -23.74 6.72
CA ALA A 62 1.27 -24.01 6.57
C ALA A 62 1.83 -24.82 7.76
N THR A 63 2.72 -25.78 7.49
CA THR A 63 3.27 -26.69 8.51
C THR A 63 4.07 -25.97 9.60
N ASP A 64 4.52 -24.75 9.35
CA ASP A 64 5.23 -23.90 10.30
C ASP A 64 4.30 -22.89 11.01
N ALA A 65 2.98 -23.03 10.88
CA ALA A 65 1.96 -22.22 11.55
C ALA A 65 2.13 -22.15 13.08
N PHE A 66 2.78 -23.13 13.70
CA PHE A 66 3.11 -23.11 15.13
C PHE A 66 4.06 -21.97 15.53
N ARG A 67 4.71 -21.32 14.56
CA ARG A 67 5.56 -20.13 14.78
C ARG A 67 4.79 -18.81 14.71
N ASN A 68 3.52 -18.85 14.31
CA ASN A 68 2.69 -17.65 14.23
C ASN A 68 2.28 -17.17 15.62
N ASN A 69 2.22 -15.86 15.79
CA ASN A 69 1.62 -15.24 16.96
C ASN A 69 0.11 -15.08 16.74
N TRP A 70 -0.64 -16.15 17.03
CA TRP A 70 -2.09 -16.19 16.85
C TRP A 70 -2.87 -15.26 17.79
N LEU A 71 -2.33 -15.03 18.99
CA LEU A 71 -2.94 -14.21 20.01
C LEU A 71 -2.19 -12.88 20.17
N SER A 72 -2.93 -11.81 20.44
CA SER A 72 -2.32 -10.54 20.82
C SER A 72 -1.72 -10.63 22.22
N PHE A 73 -0.64 -9.89 22.48
CA PHE A 73 0.01 -9.91 23.79
C PHE A 73 0.68 -8.60 24.14
N ARG A 74 0.89 -8.40 25.44
CA ARG A 74 1.64 -7.26 25.95
C ARG A 74 3.08 -7.65 26.26
N PHE A 75 4.04 -7.03 25.57
CA PHE A 75 5.46 -7.31 25.78
C PHE A 75 6.14 -6.25 26.65
N TYR A 76 6.89 -6.69 27.66
CA TYR A 76 7.55 -5.80 28.62
C TYR A 76 9.00 -6.21 28.86
N TRP A 77 9.88 -5.22 28.92
CA TRP A 77 11.22 -5.40 29.48
C TRP A 77 11.19 -5.09 30.97
N ARG A 78 11.45 -6.10 31.79
CA ARG A 78 11.52 -5.96 33.25
C ARG A 78 12.89 -5.43 33.64
N ARG A 79 12.93 -4.16 34.08
CA ARG A 79 14.10 -3.60 34.78
C ARG A 79 13.83 -3.60 36.29
N SER A 80 14.90 -3.56 37.08
CA SER A 80 14.84 -3.67 38.56
C SER A 80 13.82 -2.76 39.24
N LYS A 81 13.52 -1.58 38.68
CA LYS A 81 12.59 -0.59 39.25
C LYS A 81 11.34 -0.28 38.42
N ARG A 82 11.24 -0.79 37.19
CA ARG A 82 10.08 -0.53 36.30
C ARG A 82 9.99 -1.52 35.14
N ASN A 83 8.76 -1.83 34.75
CA ASN A 83 8.49 -2.51 33.48
C ASN A 83 8.39 -1.47 32.37
N ILE A 84 9.11 -1.69 31.27
CA ILE A 84 9.06 -0.83 30.09
C ILE A 84 8.28 -1.55 29.01
N ARG A 85 7.22 -0.93 28.49
CA ARG A 85 6.46 -1.45 27.35
C ARG A 85 7.35 -1.51 26.12
N LEU A 86 7.42 -2.67 25.47
CA LEU A 86 8.10 -2.86 24.20
C LEU A 86 7.10 -3.10 23.07
N PHE A 87 7.38 -2.50 21.92
CA PHE A 87 6.69 -2.74 20.66
C PHE A 87 7.70 -3.33 19.68
N SER A 88 7.41 -4.50 19.13
CA SER A 88 8.33 -5.19 18.21
C SER A 88 7.67 -5.63 16.92
N ASP A 89 6.41 -6.05 16.97
CA ASP A 89 5.66 -6.71 15.90
C ASP A 89 4.16 -6.39 16.08
N ILE A 90 3.35 -6.60 15.03
CA ILE A 90 1.90 -6.33 15.08
C ILE A 90 1.19 -6.97 16.31
N PRO A 91 1.46 -8.23 16.72
CA PRO A 91 0.81 -8.89 17.86
C PRO A 91 0.92 -8.14 19.19
N ASN A 92 1.93 -7.28 19.35
CA ASN A 92 2.12 -6.48 20.56
C ASN A 92 1.85 -4.98 20.38
N THR A 93 1.22 -4.59 19.28
CA THR A 93 0.69 -3.23 19.12
C THR A 93 -0.64 -3.06 19.85
N ASP A 94 -0.92 -1.83 20.28
CA ASP A 94 -2.21 -1.52 20.92
C ASP A 94 -3.37 -1.75 19.94
N ALA A 95 -3.19 -1.40 18.66
CA ALA A 95 -4.18 -1.64 17.61
C ALA A 95 -4.57 -3.12 17.47
N MET A 96 -3.60 -4.05 17.54
CA MET A 96 -3.90 -5.49 17.46
C MET A 96 -4.57 -6.01 18.73
N ILE A 97 -4.17 -5.51 19.91
CA ILE A 97 -4.79 -5.88 21.18
C ILE A 97 -6.25 -5.42 21.21
N GLU A 98 -6.52 -4.19 20.76
CA GLU A 98 -7.86 -3.63 20.67
C GLU A 98 -8.73 -4.40 19.66
N GLU A 99 -8.18 -4.78 18.51
CA GLU A 99 -8.89 -5.57 17.51
C GLU A 99 -9.17 -7.00 17.98
N ASP A 100 -8.18 -7.69 18.55
CA ASP A 100 -8.35 -9.04 19.13
C ASP A 100 -9.41 -9.02 20.25
N ALA A 101 -9.38 -8.00 21.13
CA ALA A 101 -10.41 -7.81 22.14
C ALA A 101 -11.80 -7.59 21.53
N ARG A 102 -11.91 -6.80 20.44
CA ARG A 102 -13.18 -6.57 19.73
C ARG A 102 -13.73 -7.87 19.16
N ILE A 103 -12.90 -8.67 18.50
CA ILE A 103 -13.32 -9.98 17.94
C ILE A 103 -13.77 -10.93 19.03
N ARG A 104 -13.04 -11.02 20.14
CA ARG A 104 -13.40 -11.89 21.26
C ARG A 104 -14.69 -11.46 21.97
N ALA A 105 -15.05 -10.18 21.88
CA ALA A 105 -16.30 -9.66 22.43
C ALA A 105 -17.51 -9.91 21.52
N LEU A 106 -17.32 -10.30 20.26
CA LEU A 106 -18.42 -10.67 19.37
C LEU A 106 -19.10 -11.96 19.85
N PRO A 107 -20.41 -12.11 19.62
CA PRO A 107 -21.07 -13.39 19.80
C PRO A 107 -20.36 -14.48 18.99
N ARG A 108 -20.09 -15.62 19.62
CA ARG A 108 -19.54 -16.77 18.91
C ARG A 108 -20.55 -17.27 17.88
N ASN A 109 -20.06 -17.71 16.73
CA ASN A 109 -20.86 -18.37 15.71
C ASN A 109 -21.52 -19.62 16.35
N PRO A 110 -22.86 -19.75 16.29
CA PRO A 110 -23.57 -20.87 16.89
C PRO A 110 -23.18 -22.25 16.36
N GLN A 111 -22.57 -22.31 15.17
CA GLN A 111 -22.12 -23.55 14.54
C GLN A 111 -20.71 -23.98 14.99
N ASP A 112 -19.99 -23.13 15.73
CA ASP A 112 -18.65 -23.45 16.20
C ASP A 112 -18.72 -24.32 17.46
N ASP A 113 -17.86 -25.35 17.50
CA ASP A 113 -17.56 -26.05 18.74
C ASP A 113 -17.00 -25.06 19.79
N PRO A 114 -17.30 -25.24 21.09
CA PRO A 114 -16.70 -24.45 22.16
C PRO A 114 -15.17 -24.40 22.13
N SER A 115 -14.49 -25.41 21.57
CA SER A 115 -13.04 -25.46 21.44
C SER A 115 -12.46 -24.59 20.31
N VAL A 116 -13.27 -24.05 19.40
CA VAL A 116 -12.77 -23.26 18.27
C VAL A 116 -12.12 -21.97 18.78
N GLU A 117 -10.86 -21.74 18.43
CA GLU A 117 -10.18 -20.50 18.80
C GLU A 117 -10.49 -19.38 17.80
N TYR A 118 -10.73 -18.17 18.29
CA TYR A 118 -10.96 -16.99 17.44
C TYR A 118 -9.66 -16.23 17.34
N ALA A 119 -9.20 -15.97 16.12
CA ALA A 119 -7.93 -15.30 15.87
C ALA A 119 -8.10 -14.22 14.81
N VAL A 120 -7.33 -13.14 14.94
CA VAL A 120 -7.24 -12.08 13.92
C VAL A 120 -6.12 -12.43 12.95
N ALA A 121 -6.38 -12.31 11.65
CA ALA A 121 -5.37 -12.32 10.60
C ALA A 121 -4.96 -10.88 10.24
N PRO A 122 -3.89 -10.32 10.83
CA PRO A 122 -3.43 -8.99 10.49
C PRO A 122 -2.81 -8.96 9.09
N LEU A 123 -3.48 -8.30 8.15
CA LEU A 123 -3.06 -8.15 6.76
C LEU A 123 -2.20 -6.89 6.62
N MET A 124 -1.01 -7.07 6.04
CA MET A 124 -0.07 -6.00 5.74
C MET A 124 0.21 -6.01 4.23
N PHE A 125 -0.16 -4.94 3.53
CA PHE A 125 -0.01 -4.83 2.08
C PHE A 125 1.17 -3.96 1.69
N TRP A 126 1.79 -4.33 0.56
CA TRP A 126 2.72 -3.49 -0.17
C TRP A 126 2.37 -3.50 -1.64
N SER A 127 2.67 -2.42 -2.33
CA SER A 127 2.74 -2.42 -3.78
C SER A 127 3.79 -1.41 -4.21
N ASP A 128 4.51 -1.77 -5.26
CA ASP A 128 5.64 -1.02 -5.77
C ASP A 128 5.75 -1.28 -7.28
N SER A 129 5.67 -0.24 -8.09
CA SER A 129 5.83 -0.35 -9.54
C SER A 129 7.29 -0.59 -9.90
N THR A 130 7.60 -1.79 -10.36
CA THR A 130 8.96 -2.21 -10.71
C THR A 130 9.20 -2.14 -12.23
N HIS A 131 10.30 -1.51 -12.64
CA HIS A 131 10.76 -1.57 -14.03
C HIS A 131 11.41 -2.93 -14.30
N LEU A 132 10.92 -3.66 -15.31
CA LEU A 132 11.40 -5.01 -15.62
C LEU A 132 12.64 -5.03 -16.52
N ALA A 133 12.90 -3.95 -17.25
CA ALA A 133 14.03 -3.87 -18.17
C ALA A 133 14.65 -2.46 -18.14
N ASN A 134 15.99 -2.41 -18.27
CA ASN A 134 16.74 -1.16 -18.41
C ASN A 134 16.48 -0.46 -19.76
N PHE A 135 15.93 -1.19 -20.74
CA PHE A 135 15.54 -0.70 -22.06
C PHE A 135 14.11 -1.20 -22.37
N GLY A 136 13.26 -0.30 -22.91
CA GLY A 136 11.84 -0.57 -23.14
C GLY A 136 10.92 -0.03 -22.03
N GLY A 137 9.60 -0.13 -22.25
CA GLY A 137 8.56 0.40 -21.35
C GLY A 137 7.92 -0.63 -20.42
N ALA A 138 8.45 -1.86 -20.37
CA ALA A 138 7.91 -2.95 -19.58
C ALA A 138 8.05 -2.68 -18.08
N HIS A 139 6.92 -2.67 -17.38
CA HIS A 139 6.82 -2.46 -15.95
C HIS A 139 5.89 -3.53 -15.37
N LEU A 140 6.17 -3.94 -14.14
CA LEU A 140 5.37 -4.88 -13.38
C LEU A 140 4.95 -4.20 -12.10
N TRP A 141 3.67 -4.28 -11.78
CA TRP A 141 3.13 -3.64 -10.60
C TRP A 141 2.48 -4.66 -9.66
N PRO A 142 3.30 -5.37 -8.87
CA PRO A 142 2.82 -6.37 -7.92
C PRO A 142 2.11 -5.75 -6.72
N ILE A 143 1.10 -6.45 -6.23
CA ILE A 143 0.55 -6.31 -4.89
C ILE A 143 1.04 -7.47 -4.04
N TYR A 144 1.67 -7.15 -2.91
CA TYR A 144 2.18 -8.11 -1.93
C TYR A 144 1.35 -8.08 -0.65
N LEU A 145 1.25 -9.24 0.01
CA LEU A 145 0.68 -9.41 1.34
C LEU A 145 1.69 -10.13 2.23
N TYR A 146 1.90 -9.57 3.42
CA TYR A 146 2.49 -10.29 4.53
C TYR A 146 1.49 -10.39 5.68
N PHE A 147 1.66 -11.42 6.49
CA PHE A 147 0.89 -11.59 7.71
C PHE A 147 1.61 -10.98 8.91
N GLY A 148 0.90 -10.15 9.66
CA GLY A 148 1.40 -9.51 10.88
C GLY A 148 1.63 -10.48 12.04
N TRP A 149 1.02 -11.67 12.04
CA TRP A 149 1.27 -12.72 13.05
C TRP A 149 2.67 -13.32 12.95
N LEU A 150 3.33 -13.19 11.78
CA LEU A 150 4.72 -13.60 11.63
C LEU A 150 5.62 -12.61 12.38
N SER A 151 6.74 -13.09 12.89
CA SER A 151 7.77 -12.17 13.37
C SER A 151 8.37 -11.39 12.20
N LYS A 152 8.72 -10.11 12.41
CA LYS A 152 9.49 -9.32 11.46
C LYS A 152 10.80 -9.97 11.08
N TYR A 153 11.41 -10.75 11.98
CA TYR A 153 12.63 -11.47 11.69
C TYR A 153 12.40 -12.56 10.64
N THR A 154 11.28 -13.29 10.73
CA THR A 154 10.88 -14.25 9.69
C THR A 154 10.57 -13.53 8.37
N ARG A 155 9.79 -12.44 8.42
CA ARG A 155 9.47 -11.65 7.22
C ARG A 155 10.71 -11.09 6.53
N ALA A 156 11.76 -10.77 7.29
CA ALA A 156 13.01 -10.22 6.76
C ALA A 156 13.96 -11.29 6.19
N ILE A 157 13.63 -12.58 6.27
CA ILE A 157 14.42 -13.67 5.68
C ILE A 157 13.88 -13.96 4.27
N PRO A 158 14.63 -13.67 3.19
CA PRO A 158 14.14 -13.88 1.83
C PRO A 158 13.77 -15.35 1.53
N SER A 159 14.54 -16.30 2.07
CA SER A 159 14.29 -17.73 1.91
C SER A 159 13.12 -18.27 2.73
N ALA A 160 12.47 -17.44 3.55
CA ALA A 160 11.26 -17.82 4.26
C ALA A 160 10.01 -17.67 3.39
N PHE A 161 10.11 -17.04 2.21
CA PHE A 161 9.00 -16.84 1.27
C PHE A 161 7.72 -16.29 1.92
N ALA A 162 7.89 -15.43 2.94
CA ALA A 162 6.79 -14.87 3.74
C ALA A 162 5.94 -13.82 2.98
N ALA A 163 6.41 -13.39 1.80
CA ALA A 163 5.73 -12.43 0.95
C ALA A 163 4.80 -13.18 -0.02
N HIS A 164 3.50 -12.92 0.07
CA HIS A 164 2.53 -13.48 -0.87
C HIS A 164 2.23 -12.47 -1.96
N HIS A 165 2.45 -12.84 -3.22
CA HIS A 165 1.95 -12.07 -4.35
C HIS A 165 0.43 -12.25 -4.42
N LEU A 166 -0.31 -11.18 -4.65
CA LEU A 166 -1.77 -11.20 -4.73
C LEU A 166 -2.29 -10.84 -6.12
N ALA A 167 -1.68 -9.86 -6.76
CA ALA A 167 -2.11 -9.40 -8.06
C ALA A 167 -0.97 -8.70 -8.80
N TYR A 168 -1.12 -8.57 -10.10
CA TYR A 168 -0.30 -7.70 -10.93
C TYR A 168 -1.20 -6.68 -11.62
N ILE A 169 -0.94 -5.40 -11.36
CA ILE A 169 -1.73 -4.29 -11.89
C ILE A 169 -1.20 -3.95 -13.29
N PRO A 170 -2.00 -4.11 -14.34
CA PRO A 170 -1.62 -3.67 -15.67
C PRO A 170 -1.71 -2.15 -15.76
N SER A 171 -0.89 -1.56 -16.63
CA SER A 171 -1.15 -0.20 -17.10
C SER A 171 -2.41 -0.15 -17.96
N LEU A 172 -2.93 1.07 -18.17
CA LEU A 172 -3.94 1.31 -19.19
C LEU A 172 -3.38 0.86 -20.56
N PRO A 173 -4.01 -0.13 -21.24
CA PRO A 173 -3.49 -0.64 -22.50
C PRO A 173 -3.40 0.46 -23.57
N GLN A 174 -2.40 0.38 -24.45
CA GLN A 174 -2.24 1.37 -25.54
C GLN A 174 -3.46 1.38 -26.47
N ALA A 175 -4.08 0.22 -26.69
CA ALA A 175 -5.31 0.05 -27.46
C ALA A 175 -6.52 0.82 -26.87
N PHE A 176 -6.44 1.32 -25.63
CA PHE A 176 -7.47 2.19 -25.05
C PHE A 176 -7.72 3.42 -25.93
N GLN A 177 -6.67 4.00 -26.51
CA GLN A 177 -6.81 5.20 -27.33
C GLN A 177 -7.61 4.93 -28.60
N ASP A 178 -7.35 3.81 -29.26
CA ASP A 178 -8.05 3.38 -30.47
C ASP A 178 -9.50 3.04 -30.16
N TRP A 179 -9.75 2.32 -29.05
CA TRP A 179 -11.09 2.04 -28.57
C TRP A 179 -11.86 3.33 -28.27
N TYR A 180 -11.24 4.28 -27.56
CA TYR A 180 -11.88 5.55 -27.22
C TYR A 180 -12.20 6.36 -28.49
N GLN A 181 -11.29 6.39 -29.47
CA GLN A 181 -11.55 7.05 -30.75
C GLN A 181 -12.70 6.41 -31.52
N LYS A 182 -12.80 5.08 -31.51
CA LYS A 182 -13.93 4.36 -32.14
C LYS A 182 -15.26 4.65 -31.43
N GLU A 183 -15.26 4.62 -30.10
CA GLU A 183 -16.47 4.80 -29.28
C GLU A 183 -16.96 6.25 -29.29
N HIS A 184 -16.05 7.22 -29.42
CA HIS A 184 -16.35 8.61 -29.20
C HIS A 184 -16.01 9.56 -30.35
N GLY A 185 -15.41 9.08 -31.43
CA GLY A 185 -15.04 9.85 -32.61
C GLY A 185 -13.84 10.79 -32.44
N MET A 186 -13.13 10.72 -31.31
CA MET A 186 -11.99 11.58 -31.00
C MET A 186 -11.02 10.91 -30.05
N SER A 187 -9.78 11.37 -30.02
CA SER A 187 -8.77 10.94 -29.05
C SER A 187 -9.14 11.27 -27.61
N ALA A 188 -8.86 10.36 -26.68
CA ALA A 188 -8.95 10.62 -25.24
C ALA A 188 -7.95 11.72 -24.83
N THR A 189 -8.36 12.58 -23.91
CA THR A 189 -7.48 13.61 -23.34
C THR A 189 -6.54 13.01 -22.29
N ALA A 190 -5.45 13.72 -21.95
CA ALA A 190 -4.53 13.31 -20.89
C ALA A 190 -5.23 13.13 -19.53
N ASP A 191 -6.29 13.90 -19.25
CA ASP A 191 -7.05 13.76 -18.00
C ASP A 191 -7.96 12.53 -18.00
N VAL A 192 -8.53 12.15 -19.15
CA VAL A 192 -9.29 10.89 -19.29
C VAL A 192 -8.36 9.68 -19.16
N LEU A 193 -7.20 9.70 -19.83
CA LEU A 193 -6.19 8.65 -19.71
C LEU A 193 -5.72 8.49 -18.26
N ARG A 194 -5.41 9.61 -17.60
CA ARG A 194 -5.01 9.61 -16.19
C ARG A 194 -6.13 9.14 -15.28
N PHE A 195 -7.38 9.47 -15.56
CA PHE A 195 -8.54 8.99 -14.80
C PHE A 195 -8.69 7.48 -14.95
N CYS A 196 -8.73 6.98 -16.19
CA CYS A 196 -8.96 5.56 -16.48
C CYS A 196 -7.83 4.67 -15.95
N GLY A 197 -6.57 5.02 -16.19
CA GLY A 197 -5.44 4.26 -15.64
C GLY A 197 -5.43 4.21 -14.11
N LYS A 198 -5.99 5.23 -13.47
CA LYS A 198 -6.15 5.30 -12.02
C LYS A 198 -7.37 4.54 -11.47
N GLU A 199 -8.39 4.29 -12.29
CA GLU A 199 -9.54 3.46 -11.92
C GLU A 199 -9.16 1.97 -11.90
N ILE A 200 -8.22 1.53 -12.74
CA ILE A 200 -7.74 0.13 -12.80
C ILE A 200 -7.30 -0.37 -11.43
N MET A 201 -6.49 0.41 -10.70
CA MET A 201 -6.03 0.11 -9.35
C MET A 201 -7.20 -0.26 -8.41
N HIS A 202 -8.25 0.55 -8.40
CA HIS A 202 -9.41 0.33 -7.53
C HIS A 202 -10.31 -0.78 -8.04
N ALA A 203 -10.43 -0.96 -9.34
CA ALA A 203 -11.15 -2.09 -9.92
C ALA A 203 -10.51 -3.43 -9.52
N ILE A 204 -9.17 -3.52 -9.53
CA ILE A 204 -8.44 -4.71 -9.07
C ILE A 204 -8.63 -4.93 -7.57
N TRP A 205 -8.56 -3.88 -6.76
CA TRP A 205 -8.85 -4.00 -5.33
C TRP A 205 -10.29 -4.45 -5.05
N LEU A 206 -11.26 -4.08 -5.88
CA LEU A 206 -12.64 -4.58 -5.76
C LEU A 206 -12.75 -6.08 -6.09
N LEU A 207 -11.89 -6.62 -6.96
CA LEU A 207 -11.77 -8.05 -7.21
C LEU A 207 -11.10 -8.79 -6.04
N LEU A 208 -10.07 -8.20 -5.42
CA LEU A 208 -9.38 -8.81 -4.28
C LEU A 208 -10.26 -8.79 -3.01
N LEU A 209 -11.01 -7.71 -2.81
CA LEU A 209 -12.00 -7.55 -1.75
C LEU A 209 -13.36 -8.08 -2.22
N ASP A 210 -13.39 -9.32 -2.69
CA ASP A 210 -14.60 -10.00 -3.14
C ASP A 210 -15.57 -10.31 -1.99
N ASP A 211 -16.74 -10.84 -2.34
CA ASP A 211 -17.79 -11.13 -1.37
C ASP A 211 -17.38 -12.25 -0.40
N ASP A 212 -16.54 -13.19 -0.84
CA ASP A 212 -15.97 -14.24 0.02
C ASP A 212 -15.04 -13.63 1.08
N PHE A 213 -14.17 -12.69 0.69
CA PHE A 213 -13.32 -11.96 1.60
C PHE A 213 -14.12 -11.10 2.57
N MET A 214 -15.13 -10.38 2.09
CA MET A 214 -15.99 -9.56 2.94
C MET A 214 -16.76 -10.42 3.94
N LYS A 215 -17.28 -11.57 3.51
CA LYS A 215 -17.89 -12.55 4.43
C LYS A 215 -16.90 -13.01 5.50
N ALA A 216 -15.67 -13.37 5.11
CA ALA A 216 -14.63 -13.72 6.08
C ALA A 216 -14.25 -12.55 6.99
N TYR A 217 -14.32 -11.31 6.51
CA TYR A 217 -14.09 -10.11 7.32
C TYR A 217 -15.15 -9.97 8.43
N HIS A 218 -16.43 -10.16 8.12
CA HIS A 218 -17.51 -10.01 9.10
C HIS A 218 -17.66 -11.24 10.02
N GLU A 219 -17.66 -12.44 9.44
CA GLU A 219 -18.05 -13.68 10.13
C GLU A 219 -16.85 -14.55 10.52
N GLY A 220 -15.65 -14.21 10.05
CA GLY A 220 -14.48 -15.07 10.15
C GLY A 220 -14.58 -16.30 9.24
N MET A 221 -13.45 -16.92 8.96
CA MET A 221 -13.37 -18.17 8.19
C MET A 221 -12.83 -19.30 9.05
N LEU A 222 -13.51 -20.45 9.03
CA LEU A 222 -13.08 -21.63 9.77
C LEU A 222 -11.93 -22.33 9.01
N VAL A 223 -10.81 -22.55 9.71
CA VAL A 223 -9.57 -23.11 9.16
C VAL A 223 -8.94 -24.06 10.18
N GLN A 224 -8.71 -25.29 9.77
CA GLN A 224 -7.83 -26.22 10.49
C GLN A 224 -6.39 -25.75 10.28
N CYS A 225 -5.77 -25.14 11.28
CA CYS A 225 -4.42 -24.60 11.15
C CYS A 225 -3.35 -25.70 11.17
N GLY A 226 -2.17 -25.39 10.61
CA GLY A 226 -1.05 -26.34 10.52
C GLY A 226 -0.43 -26.72 11.87
N ASP A 227 -0.78 -26.01 12.95
CA ASP A 227 -0.43 -26.35 14.33
C ASP A 227 -1.44 -27.30 15.00
N GLY A 228 -2.44 -27.79 14.26
CA GLY A 228 -3.45 -28.73 14.74
C GLY A 228 -4.66 -28.08 15.41
N ILE A 229 -4.70 -26.75 15.55
CA ILE A 229 -5.81 -26.04 16.20
C ILE A 229 -6.81 -25.55 15.15
N LEU A 230 -8.09 -25.85 15.38
CA LEU A 230 -9.19 -25.34 14.57
C LEU A 230 -9.50 -23.89 14.97
N ARG A 231 -9.35 -22.96 14.03
CA ARG A 231 -9.55 -21.52 14.28
C ARG A 231 -10.61 -20.92 13.38
N ARG A 232 -11.38 -19.99 13.93
CA ARG A 232 -12.13 -19.00 13.16
C ARG A 232 -11.28 -17.73 13.01
N ILE A 233 -10.80 -17.51 11.79
CA ILE A 233 -9.83 -16.45 11.47
C ILE A 233 -10.58 -15.23 10.91
N PHE A 234 -10.35 -14.06 11.50
CA PHE A 234 -10.92 -12.78 11.09
C PHE A 234 -9.85 -11.90 10.40
N PRO A 235 -9.89 -11.75 9.07
CA PRO A 235 -8.93 -10.90 8.34
C PRO A 235 -9.12 -9.43 8.67
N ARG A 236 -8.05 -8.71 8.99
CA ARG A 236 -8.10 -7.28 9.35
C ARG A 236 -6.97 -6.51 8.68
N LEU A 237 -7.31 -5.37 8.09
CA LEU A 237 -6.37 -4.51 7.39
C LEU A 237 -5.60 -3.68 8.42
N PHE A 238 -4.28 -3.89 8.53
CA PHE A 238 -3.44 -3.15 9.46
C PHE A 238 -2.59 -2.09 8.77
N THR A 239 -1.86 -2.50 7.72
CA THR A 239 -0.95 -1.58 7.03
C THR A 239 -1.03 -1.72 5.53
N TYR A 240 -0.85 -0.61 4.83
CA TYR A 240 -0.54 -0.56 3.42
C TYR A 240 0.65 0.40 3.25
N SER A 241 1.80 -0.15 2.88
CA SER A 241 3.01 0.62 2.59
C SER A 241 3.25 0.68 1.09
N ALA A 242 3.50 1.87 0.58
CA ALA A 242 3.91 2.13 -0.79
C ALA A 242 4.65 3.48 -0.81
N ASP A 243 5.34 3.77 -1.90
CA ASP A 243 5.94 5.09 -2.10
C ASP A 243 4.88 6.21 -2.13
N TYR A 244 5.29 7.46 -2.04
CA TYR A 244 4.34 8.58 -1.95
C TYR A 244 3.38 8.66 -3.16
N PRO A 245 3.84 8.67 -4.43
CA PRO A 245 2.97 8.64 -5.61
C PRO A 245 1.91 7.53 -5.59
N GLU A 246 2.30 6.32 -5.21
CA GLU A 246 1.41 5.18 -5.18
C GLU A 246 0.43 5.23 -4.00
N ARG A 247 0.94 5.61 -2.83
CA ARG A 247 0.11 5.78 -1.63
C ARG A 247 -0.97 6.83 -1.82
N VAL A 248 -0.70 7.94 -2.51
CA VAL A 248 -1.75 8.92 -2.84
C VAL A 248 -2.72 8.41 -3.90
N LEU A 249 -2.29 7.54 -4.82
CA LEU A 249 -3.16 6.86 -5.77
C LEU A 249 -4.17 5.95 -5.05
N LEU A 250 -3.68 5.09 -4.15
CA LEU A 250 -4.48 4.21 -3.30
C LEU A 250 -5.42 4.98 -2.37
N ALA A 251 -4.94 6.11 -1.82
CA ALA A 251 -5.74 6.98 -0.97
C ALA A 251 -6.75 7.87 -1.74
N CYS A 252 -6.83 7.76 -3.07
CA CYS A 252 -7.64 8.63 -3.93
C CYS A 252 -7.32 10.14 -3.78
N LEU A 253 -6.07 10.49 -3.48
CA LEU A 253 -5.61 11.86 -3.26
C LEU A 253 -4.88 12.45 -4.48
N ARG A 254 -4.88 13.77 -4.56
CA ARG A 254 -4.11 14.54 -5.52
C ARG A 254 -2.64 14.53 -5.11
N PHE A 255 -1.78 14.11 -6.03
CA PHE A 255 -0.32 14.12 -5.84
C PHE A 255 0.15 15.53 -5.49
N LEU A 256 0.84 15.65 -4.35
CA LEU A 256 1.28 16.93 -3.79
C LEU A 256 0.14 17.98 -3.80
N GLY A 257 -1.08 17.60 -3.43
CA GLY A 257 -2.20 18.53 -3.27
C GLY A 257 -2.01 19.51 -2.09
N ARG A 258 -3.00 20.36 -1.85
CA ARG A 258 -2.99 21.35 -0.74
C ARG A 258 -2.72 20.69 0.62
N CYS A 259 -3.43 19.60 0.90
CA CYS A 259 -3.21 18.69 2.01
C CYS A 259 -2.55 17.40 1.50
N PRO A 260 -1.22 17.27 1.51
CA PRO A 260 -0.52 16.16 0.85
C PRO A 260 -0.50 14.86 1.66
N CYS A 261 -0.80 14.91 2.96
CA CYS A 261 -0.74 13.73 3.84
C CYS A 261 -1.93 12.78 3.60
N PRO A 262 -1.71 11.45 3.48
CA PRO A 262 -2.77 10.46 3.41
C PRO A 262 -3.59 10.27 4.69
N ARG A 263 -3.10 10.73 5.84
CA ARG A 263 -3.74 10.49 7.15
C ARG A 263 -4.42 11.71 7.75
N CYS A 264 -3.99 12.93 7.41
CA CYS A 264 -4.53 14.16 7.98
C CYS A 264 -4.63 15.29 6.95
N TYR A 265 -5.28 16.38 7.35
CA TYR A 265 -5.51 17.56 6.53
C TYR A 265 -4.43 18.65 6.68
N ILE A 266 -3.25 18.31 7.22
CA ILE A 266 -2.10 19.24 7.29
C ILE A 266 -1.87 19.88 5.91
N THR A 267 -1.79 21.21 5.85
CA THR A 267 -1.57 21.88 4.57
C THR A 267 -0.08 21.98 4.27
N LYS A 268 0.29 22.10 2.98
CA LYS A 268 1.70 22.30 2.59
C LYS A 268 2.37 23.45 3.31
N ASN A 269 1.63 24.53 3.54
CA ASN A 269 2.15 25.72 4.20
C ASN A 269 2.46 25.49 5.68
N ASP A 270 1.92 24.44 6.29
CA ASP A 270 2.12 24.15 7.72
C ASP A 270 3.19 23.07 7.96
N ILE A 271 3.68 22.40 6.90
CA ILE A 271 4.64 21.29 7.01
C ILE A 271 5.96 21.72 7.66
N PHE A 272 6.37 22.97 7.49
CA PHE A 272 7.61 23.48 8.10
C PHE A 272 7.57 23.43 9.64
N GLY A 273 6.37 23.39 10.24
CA GLY A 273 6.18 23.29 11.69
C GLY A 273 6.32 21.86 12.24
N MET A 274 6.68 20.88 11.41
CA MET A 274 6.75 19.47 11.78
C MET A 274 7.48 19.23 13.10
N GLY A 275 6.87 18.45 13.99
CA GLY A 275 7.43 18.10 15.29
C GLY A 275 7.19 19.12 16.41
N SER A 276 6.62 20.29 16.09
CA SER A 276 6.16 21.25 17.10
C SER A 276 4.85 20.80 17.78
N THR A 277 4.53 21.37 18.95
CA THR A 277 3.23 21.18 19.60
C THR A 277 2.06 21.62 18.70
N ALA A 278 2.26 22.69 17.92
CA ALA A 278 1.26 23.17 16.98
C ALA A 278 1.02 22.16 15.84
N ASP A 279 2.07 21.57 15.27
CA ASP A 279 1.97 20.49 14.28
C ASP A 279 1.21 19.29 14.85
N ASN A 280 1.53 18.86 16.08
CA ASN A 280 0.83 17.75 16.74
C ASN A 280 -0.68 18.01 16.85
N GLN A 281 -1.10 19.25 17.13
CA GLN A 281 -2.51 19.64 17.16
C GLN A 281 -3.14 19.66 15.77
N LEU A 282 -2.47 20.26 14.78
CA LEU A 282 -2.95 20.32 13.39
C LEU A 282 -3.16 18.91 12.80
N ARG A 283 -2.26 17.97 13.12
CA ARG A 283 -2.35 16.58 12.64
C ARG A 283 -3.44 15.75 13.32
N GLN A 284 -4.04 16.22 14.42
CA GLN A 284 -5.26 15.61 14.97
C GLN A 284 -6.47 15.78 14.05
N ASN A 285 -6.45 16.73 13.12
CA ASN A 285 -7.44 16.83 12.06
C ASN A 285 -7.20 15.75 11.00
N ILE A 286 -7.56 14.52 11.37
CA ILE A 286 -7.36 13.33 10.54
C ILE A 286 -8.37 13.27 9.39
N ARG A 287 -7.98 12.59 8.31
CA ARG A 287 -8.90 12.23 7.24
C ARG A 287 -9.85 11.17 7.77
N VAL A 288 -11.14 11.35 7.46
CA VAL A 288 -12.19 10.42 7.85
C VAL A 288 -12.89 9.97 6.58
N ASP A 289 -12.91 8.67 6.35
CA ASP A 289 -13.81 8.07 5.39
C ASP A 289 -15.23 8.04 5.96
N GLY A 290 -16.15 8.77 5.36
CA GLY A 290 -17.50 8.89 5.87
C GLY A 290 -18.43 9.67 4.94
N GLN A 291 -19.67 9.83 5.38
CA GLN A 291 -20.78 10.27 4.53
C GLN A 291 -20.54 11.57 3.76
N ARG A 292 -19.86 12.55 4.37
CA ARG A 292 -19.51 13.82 3.70
C ARG A 292 -18.60 13.58 2.50
N LEU A 293 -17.56 12.75 2.65
CA LEU A 293 -16.65 12.42 1.55
C LEU A 293 -17.39 11.67 0.45
N HIS A 294 -18.18 10.65 0.82
CA HIS A 294 -18.98 9.86 -0.12
C HIS A 294 -19.93 10.73 -0.94
N SER A 295 -20.60 11.68 -0.28
CA SER A 295 -21.55 12.59 -0.93
C SER A 295 -20.85 13.56 -1.89
N ILE A 296 -19.66 14.05 -1.55
CA ILE A 296 -18.84 14.88 -2.45
C ILE A 296 -18.45 14.06 -3.70
N ILE A 297 -17.91 12.85 -3.52
CA ILE A 297 -17.48 12.00 -4.63
C ILE A 297 -18.67 11.60 -5.51
N ALA A 298 -19.79 11.17 -4.92
CA ALA A 298 -21.01 10.83 -5.67
C ALA A 298 -21.53 12.01 -6.49
N ARG A 299 -21.52 13.22 -5.93
CA ARG A 299 -21.92 14.45 -6.64
C ARG A 299 -20.99 14.76 -7.80
N ILE A 300 -19.67 14.68 -7.60
CA ILE A 300 -18.72 14.94 -8.69
C ILE A 300 -18.83 13.90 -9.79
N ARG A 301 -18.93 12.60 -9.45
CA ARG A 301 -19.11 11.55 -10.47
C ARG A 301 -20.43 11.73 -11.23
N SER A 302 -21.51 12.13 -10.55
CA SER A 302 -22.75 12.54 -11.21
C SER A 302 -22.53 13.69 -12.20
N TRP A 303 -21.73 14.70 -11.88
CA TRP A 303 -21.44 15.78 -12.83
C TRP A 303 -20.62 15.30 -14.02
N VAL A 304 -19.62 14.45 -13.79
CA VAL A 304 -18.77 13.91 -14.87
C VAL A 304 -19.59 13.03 -15.82
N PHE A 305 -20.34 12.06 -15.30
CA PHE A 305 -21.03 11.08 -16.14
C PHE A 305 -22.45 11.52 -16.55
N LYS A 306 -23.24 12.09 -15.65
CA LYS A 306 -24.63 12.49 -15.97
C LYS A 306 -24.75 13.86 -16.61
N LYS A 307 -23.78 14.75 -16.40
CA LYS A 307 -23.83 16.13 -16.92
C LYS A 307 -22.71 16.43 -17.93
N GLY A 308 -21.84 15.47 -18.22
CA GLY A 308 -20.75 15.65 -19.19
C GLY A 308 -19.69 16.67 -18.78
N TYR A 309 -19.50 16.91 -17.48
CA TYR A 309 -18.49 17.87 -17.03
C TYR A 309 -17.08 17.36 -17.32
N ASN A 310 -16.23 18.26 -17.81
CA ASN A 310 -14.80 18.01 -17.93
C ASN A 310 -14.17 17.70 -16.57
N LEU A 311 -13.33 16.66 -16.50
CA LEU A 311 -12.54 16.29 -15.31
C LEU A 311 -11.65 17.43 -14.78
N ALA A 312 -11.20 18.34 -15.65
CA ALA A 312 -10.43 19.53 -15.32
C ALA A 312 -11.28 20.76 -14.95
N SER A 313 -12.61 20.60 -14.81
CA SER A 313 -13.53 21.70 -14.51
C SER A 313 -13.14 22.45 -13.22
N LYS A 314 -13.09 23.79 -13.30
CA LYS A 314 -12.88 24.65 -12.14
C LYS A 314 -13.92 24.43 -11.04
N LEU A 315 -15.16 24.07 -11.39
CA LEU A 315 -16.21 23.78 -10.42
C LEU A 315 -15.90 22.51 -9.62
N ILE A 316 -15.41 21.46 -10.30
CA ILE A 316 -14.95 20.22 -9.65
C ILE A 316 -13.76 20.52 -8.74
N SER A 317 -12.74 21.21 -9.26
CA SER A 317 -11.52 21.56 -8.52
C SER A 317 -11.82 22.36 -7.25
N ARG A 318 -12.75 23.33 -7.29
CA ARG A 318 -13.17 24.10 -6.09
C ARG A 318 -13.66 23.22 -4.94
N LEU A 319 -14.26 22.06 -5.23
CA LEU A 319 -14.76 21.14 -4.21
C LEU A 319 -13.70 20.15 -3.74
N LEU A 320 -12.82 19.69 -4.64
CA LEU A 320 -11.87 18.62 -4.34
C LEU A 320 -10.52 19.13 -3.83
N ASP A 321 -10.04 20.27 -4.33
CA ASP A 321 -8.71 20.80 -4.01
C ASP A 321 -8.51 21.23 -2.56
N PRO A 322 -9.51 21.82 -1.85
CA PRO A 322 -9.35 22.18 -0.45
C PRO A 322 -8.95 21.01 0.46
N ILE A 323 -9.31 19.78 0.06
CA ILE A 323 -9.04 18.55 0.80
C ILE A 323 -8.16 17.56 0.01
N SER A 324 -7.62 17.99 -1.15
CA SER A 324 -6.74 17.20 -2.04
C SER A 324 -7.30 15.85 -2.49
N ILE A 325 -8.60 15.68 -2.67
CA ILE A 325 -9.14 14.41 -3.16
C ILE A 325 -9.26 14.40 -4.69
N LEU A 326 -9.44 13.23 -5.29
CA LEU A 326 -9.73 13.05 -6.72
C LEU A 326 -11.14 12.48 -6.91
N PRO A 327 -11.77 12.62 -8.10
CA PRO A 327 -13.15 12.22 -8.36
C PRO A 327 -13.34 10.69 -8.49
N ARG A 328 -12.76 9.91 -7.58
CA ARG A 328 -12.64 8.45 -7.65
C ARG A 328 -13.22 7.80 -6.40
N ARG A 329 -13.80 6.61 -6.56
CA ARG A 329 -14.27 5.80 -5.42
C ARG A 329 -13.14 4.85 -5.03
N SER A 330 -12.75 4.90 -3.76
CA SER A 330 -11.79 3.93 -3.22
C SER A 330 -12.48 2.57 -3.09
N ALA A 331 -11.81 1.50 -3.51
CA ALA A 331 -12.29 0.13 -3.31
C ALA A 331 -12.51 -0.18 -1.82
N PHE A 332 -11.55 0.24 -0.98
CA PHE A 332 -11.63 0.11 0.47
C PHE A 332 -12.82 0.89 1.03
N SER A 333 -13.00 2.14 0.60
CA SER A 333 -14.13 2.96 1.05
C SER A 333 -15.48 2.35 0.67
N THR A 334 -15.55 1.74 -0.51
CA THR A 334 -16.77 1.08 -1.01
C THR A 334 -17.08 -0.19 -0.21
N ARG A 335 -16.08 -1.06 -0.01
CA ARG A 335 -16.27 -2.37 0.64
C ARG A 335 -16.40 -2.31 2.15
N PHE A 336 -15.78 -1.32 2.80
CA PHE A 336 -15.78 -1.21 4.26
C PHE A 336 -16.73 -0.15 4.82
N ALA A 337 -17.60 0.43 3.99
CA ALA A 337 -18.50 1.53 4.36
C ALA A 337 -19.37 1.23 5.59
N ASP A 338 -19.75 -0.03 5.79
CA ASP A 338 -20.61 -0.53 6.87
C ASP A 338 -19.84 -0.97 8.12
N THR A 339 -18.52 -1.12 8.02
CA THR A 339 -17.67 -1.61 9.14
C THR A 339 -17.21 -0.50 10.08
N GLY A 340 -17.31 0.76 9.64
CA GLY A 340 -16.73 1.92 10.33
C GLY A 340 -15.20 2.01 10.22
N PHE A 341 -14.56 1.15 9.42
CA PHE A 341 -13.12 1.17 9.19
C PHE A 341 -12.70 2.38 8.35
N ASN A 342 -11.93 3.30 8.97
CA ASN A 342 -11.35 4.43 8.27
C ASN A 342 -10.08 4.00 7.51
N PHE A 343 -10.20 3.68 6.22
CA PHE A 343 -9.09 3.14 5.42
C PHE A 343 -7.86 4.06 5.33
N TYR A 344 -8.00 5.38 5.53
CA TYR A 344 -6.85 6.28 5.59
C TYR A 344 -5.84 5.92 6.69
N SER A 345 -6.29 5.22 7.74
CA SER A 345 -5.45 4.83 8.88
C SER A 345 -4.42 3.75 8.54
N MET A 346 -4.66 2.93 7.51
CA MET A 346 -3.76 1.82 7.14
C MET A 346 -2.50 2.30 6.43
N PHE A 347 -2.51 3.50 5.83
CA PHE A 347 -1.38 3.97 5.04
C PHE A 347 -0.17 4.33 5.91
N VAL A 348 0.93 3.61 5.72
CA VAL A 348 2.20 3.81 6.42
C VAL A 348 3.28 4.29 5.43
N PRO A 349 4.30 5.06 5.87
CA PRO A 349 5.40 5.46 5.01
C PRO A 349 6.26 4.26 4.61
N ASP A 350 6.70 4.27 3.35
CA ASP A 350 7.83 3.47 2.91
C ASP A 350 9.13 4.19 3.33
N VAL A 351 9.78 3.69 4.38
CA VAL A 351 10.99 4.31 4.92
C VAL A 351 12.16 4.22 3.94
N LEU A 352 12.25 3.14 3.17
CA LEU A 352 13.30 2.91 2.19
C LEU A 352 13.22 3.97 1.07
N HIS A 353 12.05 4.12 0.45
CA HIS A 353 11.88 5.02 -0.68
C HIS A 353 11.72 6.50 -0.27
N GLU A 354 10.97 6.79 0.80
CA GLU A 354 10.68 8.17 1.19
C GLU A 354 11.83 8.80 1.99
N PHE A 355 12.46 8.04 2.88
CA PHE A 355 13.47 8.57 3.79
C PHE A 355 14.89 8.23 3.36
N GLU A 356 15.26 6.94 3.28
CA GLU A 356 16.65 6.53 3.01
C GLU A 356 17.12 6.93 1.61
N LEU A 357 16.39 6.50 0.57
CA LEU A 357 16.67 6.81 -0.83
C LEU A 357 16.16 8.19 -1.26
N GLY A 358 15.17 8.73 -0.54
CA GLY A 358 14.57 10.03 -0.82
C GLY A 358 15.29 11.17 -0.10
N VAL A 359 14.83 11.50 1.10
CA VAL A 359 15.30 12.66 1.88
C VAL A 359 16.78 12.55 2.24
N TRP A 360 17.20 11.42 2.82
CA TRP A 360 18.55 11.26 3.31
C TRP A 360 19.58 11.30 2.19
N LYS A 361 19.38 10.55 1.10
CA LYS A 361 20.24 10.63 -0.09
C LYS A 361 20.39 12.07 -0.60
N ALA A 362 19.31 12.85 -0.65
CA ALA A 362 19.35 14.24 -1.09
C ALA A 362 20.17 15.13 -0.12
N ILE A 363 19.96 14.98 1.19
CA ILE A 363 20.75 15.66 2.23
C ILE A 363 22.22 15.28 2.11
N PHE A 364 22.52 14.00 1.99
CA PHE A 364 23.89 13.50 1.89
C PHE A 364 24.60 14.09 0.65
N ILE A 365 23.94 14.11 -0.52
CA ILE A 365 24.47 14.78 -1.72
C ILE A 365 24.75 16.27 -1.46
N HIS A 366 23.88 16.96 -0.72
CA HIS A 366 24.10 18.36 -0.37
C HIS A 366 25.31 18.54 0.56
N LEU A 367 25.47 17.68 1.57
CA LEU A 367 26.64 17.67 2.44
C LEU A 367 27.94 17.43 1.65
N LEU A 368 27.92 16.51 0.68
CA LEU A 368 29.06 16.31 -0.22
C LEU A 368 29.40 17.61 -0.99
N ARG A 369 28.40 18.33 -1.51
CA ARG A 369 28.64 19.61 -2.22
C ARG A 369 29.28 20.66 -1.32
N ILE A 370 28.90 20.75 -0.05
CA ILE A 370 29.52 21.65 0.93
C ILE A 370 31.00 21.27 1.13
N LEU A 371 31.30 19.97 1.31
CA LEU A 371 32.68 19.51 1.48
C LEU A 371 33.54 19.73 0.23
N TYR A 372 32.97 19.58 -0.97
CA TYR A 372 33.65 19.93 -2.22
C TYR A 372 33.95 21.43 -2.30
N ALA A 373 33.01 22.28 -1.90
CA ALA A 373 33.18 23.73 -1.92
C ALA A 373 34.23 24.23 -0.90
N GLU A 374 34.30 23.62 0.29
CA GLU A 374 35.33 23.93 1.29
C GLU A 374 36.74 23.52 0.83
N GLY A 375 36.85 22.53 -0.07
CA GLY A 375 38.14 22.07 -0.61
C GLY A 375 38.99 21.33 0.43
N LYS A 376 40.30 21.63 0.51
CA LYS A 376 41.24 21.16 1.56
C LYS A 376 41.16 19.65 1.87
N ASP A 377 41.04 18.84 0.83
CA ASP A 377 40.90 17.38 0.91
C ASP A 377 39.76 16.86 1.81
N ARG A 378 38.75 17.69 2.14
CA ARG A 378 37.66 17.33 3.05
C ARG A 378 36.91 16.08 2.61
N ILE A 379 36.67 15.93 1.30
CA ILE A 379 36.05 14.72 0.72
C ILE A 379 36.92 13.49 0.92
N GLN A 380 38.24 13.60 0.74
CA GLN A 380 39.14 12.47 0.90
C GLN A 380 39.25 12.04 2.37
N ILE A 381 39.29 13.01 3.29
CA ILE A 381 39.24 12.76 4.73
C ILE A 381 37.93 12.06 5.12
N MET A 382 36.79 12.54 4.63
CA MET A 382 35.49 11.91 4.88
C MET A 382 35.47 10.47 4.37
N ASN A 383 35.89 10.22 3.13
CA ASN A 383 36.00 8.87 2.56
C ASN A 383 36.90 7.95 3.38
N GLN A 384 38.04 8.47 3.86
CA GLN A 384 38.94 7.72 4.75
C GLN A 384 38.24 7.37 6.07
N ARG A 385 37.50 8.31 6.68
CA ARG A 385 36.75 8.07 7.92
C ARG A 385 35.70 6.99 7.76
N PHE A 386 34.91 7.02 6.69
CA PHE A 386 33.96 5.94 6.40
C PHE A 386 34.65 4.58 6.26
N ARG A 387 35.81 4.50 5.57
CA ARG A 387 36.57 3.24 5.45
C ARG A 387 37.12 2.70 6.78
N MET A 388 37.28 3.57 7.77
CA MET A 388 37.73 3.21 9.12
C MET A 388 36.58 2.74 10.02
N VAL A 389 35.33 2.93 9.63
CA VAL A 389 34.19 2.44 10.42
C VAL A 389 34.25 0.91 10.47
N PRO A 390 34.38 0.32 11.67
CA PRO A 390 34.40 -1.13 11.82
C PRO A 390 33.02 -1.70 11.50
N THR A 391 32.96 -2.96 11.11
CA THR A 391 31.69 -3.68 11.03
C THR A 391 31.03 -3.71 12.40
N PHE A 392 29.76 -3.31 12.49
CA PHE A 392 29.00 -3.34 13.74
C PHE A 392 27.79 -4.28 13.62
N GLY A 393 27.62 -5.13 14.64
CA GLY A 393 26.63 -6.20 14.63
C GLY A 393 26.97 -7.31 13.63
N ARG A 394 26.22 -8.42 13.66
CA ARG A 394 26.44 -9.54 12.72
C ARG A 394 26.09 -9.20 11.28
N ASN A 395 25.39 -8.10 11.02
CA ASN A 395 24.99 -7.61 9.69
C ASN A 395 24.42 -6.17 9.69
N THR A 396 24.62 -5.38 10.76
CA THR A 396 23.90 -4.09 10.93
C THR A 396 24.60 -2.95 10.21
N ILE A 397 25.92 -2.83 10.35
CA ILE A 397 26.72 -1.84 9.61
C ILE A 397 27.86 -2.59 8.94
N ARG A 398 27.91 -2.58 7.61
CA ARG A 398 28.99 -3.23 6.85
C ARG A 398 30.18 -2.29 6.69
N ARG A 399 31.35 -2.89 6.43
CA ARG A 399 32.55 -2.10 6.15
C ARG A 399 32.41 -1.36 4.83
N PHE A 400 32.58 -0.05 4.85
CA PHE A 400 32.65 0.76 3.63
C PHE A 400 34.00 0.55 2.94
N SER A 401 34.05 -0.25 1.86
CA SER A 401 35.29 -0.51 1.12
C SER A 401 35.56 0.52 0.02
N ARG A 402 34.51 1.19 -0.47
CA ARG A 402 34.56 2.17 -1.57
C ARG A 402 34.49 3.61 -1.04
N ASN A 403 34.84 4.58 -1.88
CA ASN A 403 34.59 6.00 -1.60
C ASN A 403 33.08 6.24 -1.55
N VAL A 404 32.56 6.55 -0.36
CA VAL A 404 31.14 6.84 -0.15
C VAL A 404 30.71 8.08 -0.94
N SER A 405 31.60 9.07 -1.10
CA SER A 405 31.33 10.25 -1.93
C SER A 405 31.06 9.94 -3.41
N GLY A 406 31.45 8.75 -3.88
CA GLY A 406 31.27 8.34 -5.28
C GLY A 406 29.85 7.95 -5.64
N LEU A 407 29.02 7.58 -4.65
CA LEU A 407 27.61 7.17 -4.82
C LEU A 407 27.36 6.09 -5.88
N LYS A 408 28.39 5.29 -6.23
CA LYS A 408 28.32 4.31 -7.31
C LYS A 408 27.68 3.00 -6.82
N GLN A 409 26.59 2.59 -7.47
CA GLN A 409 25.90 1.31 -7.24
C GLN A 409 25.47 1.10 -5.78
N MET A 410 25.00 2.16 -5.12
CA MET A 410 24.47 2.07 -3.76
C MET A 410 23.01 1.66 -3.78
N ALA A 411 22.67 0.65 -2.97
CA ALA A 411 21.30 0.27 -2.63
C ALA A 411 20.81 1.08 -1.41
N GLY A 412 19.52 1.00 -1.08
CA GLY A 412 18.98 1.75 0.06
C GLY A 412 19.62 1.40 1.41
N ARG A 413 19.97 0.14 1.63
CA ARG A 413 20.76 -0.27 2.81
C ARG A 413 22.10 0.46 2.91
N ASP A 414 22.78 0.74 1.78
CA ASP A 414 24.02 1.50 1.85
C ASP A 414 23.76 2.93 2.35
N PHE A 415 22.66 3.55 1.94
CA PHE A 415 22.25 4.86 2.45
C PHE A 415 21.84 4.80 3.92
N GLU A 416 21.11 3.76 4.35
CA GLU A 416 20.80 3.51 5.76
C GLU A 416 22.07 3.40 6.61
N ASP A 417 23.04 2.56 6.21
CA ASP A 417 24.31 2.38 6.89
C ASP A 417 25.09 3.70 6.99
N ILE A 418 25.10 4.53 5.93
CA ILE A 418 25.75 5.86 5.95
C ILE A 418 25.09 6.78 6.98
N LEU A 419 23.75 6.76 7.09
CA LEU A 419 23.04 7.57 8.07
C LEU A 419 23.34 7.15 9.50
N GLN A 420 23.46 5.84 9.75
CA GLN A 420 23.70 5.30 11.09
C GLN A 420 25.09 5.64 11.65
N VAL A 421 26.05 6.01 10.79
CA VAL A 421 27.46 6.27 11.17
C VAL A 421 27.87 7.74 11.13
N ILE A 422 26.98 8.62 10.65
CA ILE A 422 27.11 10.09 10.75
C ILE A 422 26.42 10.54 12.02
#